data_AF-A0A951F2A0-F1
#
_entry.id   AF-A0A951F2A0-F1
#
_cell.length_a   1.000
_cell.length_b   1.000
_cell.length_c   1.000
_cell.angle_alpha   90.00
_cell.angle_beta   90.00
_cell.angle_gamma   90.00
#
_symmetry.space_group_name_H-M   'P 1'
#
loop_
_entity.id
_entity.type
_entity.pdbx_description
1 polymer ?
#
loop_
_entity_poly.entity_id
_entity_poly.type
_entity_poly.pdbx_seq_one_letter_code
_entity_poly.pdbx_strand_id
1 'polypeptide(L)'
;MPVQGPKLPRALCCIAALLAGALALFPASNPKLQDPLQDPGFVHFYNNEYDQAFAIFEQELQRHPNDPELYNHLAQALLYQEMFRDGALESQLVTGSNPFLRRPKMGIGAQDKSRFNGYIAKSLELTQERLAKNPRDLQALYAEGVAHGLRANYLFLVEKAWLDSLHEIVAARKADEQAIQIDHSFVDARLILGINEYIVGSLSWGWRTFASLEGFHPDREDGIRQLQVVAQAGILNRYDAQALLAAIYRRERQPRRALPLLQDLAQRFPRNYLFRFEEVEMYSDLGDKQNALRVLAEIEALRRAGSPGYSTLSEEKVQYLKANLLFWYGDLGPALTDLKQVTQKADALDLSTAVMAWLRLGQIYDLEGRHRDAVEAYRETMKTAPKSEAAEEAKGYISSPYRRKRNA
;
A
#
# COMPACT_ATOMS: atom_id res chain seq x y z
N MET A 1 32.18 -16.66 -18.37
CA MET A 1 31.69 -15.48 -17.63
C MET A 1 30.19 -15.36 -17.85
N PRO A 2 29.35 -15.20 -16.82
CA PRO A 2 27.92 -14.99 -17.03
C PRO A 2 27.67 -13.58 -17.58
N VAL A 3 26.94 -13.47 -18.69
CA VAL A 3 26.53 -12.19 -19.27
C VAL A 3 25.49 -11.56 -18.33
N GLN A 4 25.80 -10.39 -17.77
CA GLN A 4 24.80 -9.64 -17.01
C GLN A 4 23.81 -9.01 -17.99
N GLY A 5 22.56 -9.47 -17.96
CA GLY A 5 21.46 -8.82 -18.69
C GLY A 5 21.26 -7.37 -18.26
N PRO A 6 20.59 -6.54 -19.09
CA PRO A 6 20.39 -5.12 -18.80
C PRO A 6 19.62 -4.94 -17.48
N LYS A 7 20.23 -4.25 -16.53
CA LYS A 7 19.65 -4.01 -15.21
C LYS A 7 18.55 -2.94 -15.34
N LEU A 8 17.30 -3.31 -15.07
CA LEU A 8 16.20 -2.34 -14.98
C LEU A 8 16.56 -1.26 -13.95
N PRO A 9 16.41 0.04 -14.29
CA PRO A 9 16.79 1.11 -13.39
C PRO A 9 15.69 1.43 -12.37
N ARG A 10 16.19 1.88 -11.22
CA ARG A 10 15.51 2.16 -9.94
C ARG A 10 14.15 2.88 -9.97
N ALA A 11 13.84 3.65 -11.02
CA ALA A 11 12.58 4.38 -11.12
C ALA A 11 11.35 3.47 -11.36
N LEU A 12 11.52 2.35 -12.07
CA LEU A 12 10.42 1.53 -12.63
C LEU A 12 9.53 0.80 -11.61
N CYS A 13 9.94 0.74 -10.35
CA CYS A 13 9.37 -0.19 -9.36
C CYS A 13 9.05 0.52 -8.04
N CYS A 14 8.58 1.78 -8.09
CA CYS A 14 8.36 2.59 -6.88
C CYS A 14 6.93 2.50 -6.32
N ILE A 15 5.92 2.25 -7.14
CA ILE A 15 4.53 1.96 -6.74
C ILE A 15 4.00 0.93 -7.73
N ALA A 16 3.38 -0.14 -7.23
CA ALA A 16 2.70 -1.18 -8.01
C ALA A 16 1.72 -1.90 -7.07
N ALA A 17 0.58 -1.25 -6.82
CA ALA A 17 -0.51 -1.71 -5.98
C ALA A 17 -1.81 -0.99 -6.39
N LEU A 18 -2.94 -1.72 -6.41
CA LEU A 18 -4.32 -1.28 -6.70
C LEU A 18 -4.62 -0.82 -8.14
N LEU A 19 -5.77 -1.24 -8.70
CA LEU A 19 -6.00 -1.35 -10.16
C LEU A 19 -7.51 -1.69 -10.52
N ALA A 20 -8.21 -0.92 -11.39
CA ALA A 20 -9.45 -1.26 -12.22
C ALA A 20 -9.98 -0.10 -13.20
N GLY A 21 -10.77 -0.33 -14.29
CA GLY A 21 -11.06 0.64 -15.41
C GLY A 21 -12.39 0.52 -16.27
N ALA A 22 -13.11 1.63 -16.63
CA ALA A 22 -14.41 1.76 -17.38
C ALA A 22 -14.90 3.24 -17.70
N LEU A 23 -15.92 3.63 -18.54
CA LEU A 23 -17.09 2.99 -19.23
C LEU A 23 -17.72 3.90 -20.39
N ALA A 24 -18.28 3.39 -21.54
CA ALA A 24 -19.30 4.06 -22.45
C ALA A 24 -20.04 3.14 -23.51
N LEU A 25 -21.37 2.97 -23.77
CA LEU A 25 -22.75 3.38 -23.35
C LEU A 25 -23.80 2.27 -23.81
N PHE A 26 -24.74 1.71 -22.96
CA PHE A 26 -26.09 1.04 -23.25
C PHE A 26 -26.53 -0.12 -22.27
N PRO A 27 -27.83 -0.55 -22.18
CA PRO A 27 -28.45 -0.96 -20.89
C PRO A 27 -29.01 -2.39 -20.78
N ALA A 28 -29.44 -2.72 -19.53
CA ALA A 28 -30.18 -3.89 -19.04
C ALA A 28 -29.42 -5.24 -19.05
N SER A 29 -29.23 -5.94 -17.93
CA SER A 29 -29.69 -5.74 -16.54
C SER A 29 -28.52 -5.61 -15.57
N ASN A 30 -27.98 -4.40 -15.41
CA ASN A 30 -26.91 -4.14 -14.46
C ASN A 30 -27.49 -4.20 -13.02
N PRO A 31 -27.00 -5.06 -12.11
CA PRO A 31 -27.29 -4.86 -10.69
C PRO A 31 -26.74 -3.49 -10.29
N LYS A 32 -27.45 -2.76 -9.43
CA LYS A 32 -26.91 -1.49 -8.92
C LYS A 32 -25.61 -1.80 -8.17
N LEU A 33 -24.49 -1.24 -8.64
CA LEU A 33 -23.24 -1.26 -7.90
C LEU A 33 -23.52 -0.78 -6.48
N GLN A 34 -23.07 -1.56 -5.50
CA GLN A 34 -23.35 -1.29 -4.09
C GLN A 34 -22.13 -0.59 -3.49
N ASP A 35 -22.37 0.46 -2.69
CA ASP A 35 -21.31 1.10 -1.93
C ASP A 35 -20.72 0.05 -0.95
N PRO A 36 -19.40 -0.16 -0.88
CA PRO A 36 -18.81 -1.17 0.01
C PRO A 36 -19.19 -1.04 1.49
N LEU A 37 -19.70 0.12 1.93
CA LEU A 37 -20.28 0.29 3.27
C LEU A 37 -21.63 -0.42 3.47
N GLN A 38 -22.24 -0.98 2.43
CA GLN A 38 -23.43 -1.85 2.52
C GLN A 38 -23.07 -3.34 2.66
N ASP A 39 -21.82 -3.70 2.36
CA ASP A 39 -21.30 -5.06 2.41
C ASP A 39 -20.53 -5.28 3.74
N PRO A 40 -20.97 -6.19 4.61
CA PRO A 40 -20.30 -6.44 5.89
C PRO A 40 -18.84 -6.92 5.73
N GLY A 41 -18.54 -7.69 4.69
CA GLY A 41 -17.20 -8.17 4.37
C GLY A 41 -16.24 -7.02 4.04
N PHE A 42 -16.67 -6.09 3.19
CA PHE A 42 -15.90 -4.86 2.92
C PHE A 42 -15.80 -3.94 4.14
N VAL A 43 -16.86 -3.80 4.94
CA VAL A 43 -16.80 -3.07 6.21
C VAL A 43 -15.76 -3.68 7.16
N HIS A 44 -15.59 -4.99 7.21
CA HIS A 44 -14.49 -5.63 7.95
C HIS A 44 -13.13 -5.41 7.28
N PHE A 45 -13.03 -5.58 5.95
CA PHE A 45 -11.80 -5.42 5.16
C PHE A 45 -11.15 -4.05 5.36
N TYR A 46 -11.89 -2.96 5.14
CA TYR A 46 -11.35 -1.59 5.30
C TYR A 46 -11.09 -1.22 6.78
N ASN A 47 -11.53 -2.01 7.75
CA ASN A 47 -11.15 -1.88 9.16
C ASN A 47 -9.92 -2.74 9.56
N ASN A 48 -9.25 -3.39 8.60
CA ASN A 48 -8.18 -4.40 8.78
C ASN A 48 -8.63 -5.70 9.50
N GLU A 49 -9.93 -5.96 9.58
CA GLU A 49 -10.50 -7.14 10.23
C GLU A 49 -10.59 -8.30 9.21
N TYR A 50 -9.44 -8.69 8.67
CA TYR A 50 -9.34 -9.55 7.49
C TYR A 50 -9.91 -10.95 7.71
N ASP A 51 -9.74 -11.56 8.90
CA ASP A 51 -10.30 -12.89 9.18
C ASP A 51 -11.83 -12.88 9.16
N GLN A 52 -12.45 -11.78 9.62
CA GLN A 52 -13.90 -11.57 9.58
C GLN A 52 -14.39 -11.30 8.14
N ALA A 53 -13.69 -10.43 7.40
CA ALA A 53 -14.00 -10.15 6.00
C ALA A 53 -13.96 -11.43 5.15
N PHE A 54 -12.91 -12.23 5.34
CA PHE A 54 -12.69 -13.48 4.64
C PHE A 54 -13.79 -14.51 4.92
N ALA A 55 -14.21 -14.66 6.18
CA ALA A 55 -15.32 -15.56 6.55
C ALA A 55 -16.68 -15.16 5.94
N ILE A 56 -16.90 -13.86 5.68
CA ILE A 56 -18.11 -13.36 5.02
C ILE A 56 -18.04 -13.64 3.51
N PHE A 57 -16.93 -13.28 2.86
CA PHE A 57 -16.73 -13.56 1.43
C PHE A 57 -16.76 -15.07 1.10
N GLU A 58 -16.27 -15.95 1.99
CA GLU A 58 -16.44 -17.40 1.83
C GLU A 58 -17.91 -17.86 1.95
N GLN A 59 -18.69 -17.24 2.85
CA GLN A 59 -20.12 -17.55 2.98
C GLN A 59 -20.93 -17.07 1.77
N GLU A 60 -20.54 -15.96 1.15
CA GLU A 60 -21.14 -15.45 -0.08
C GLU A 60 -20.76 -16.30 -1.28
N LEU A 61 -19.49 -16.71 -1.38
CA LEU A 61 -19.03 -17.61 -2.44
C LEU A 61 -19.75 -18.97 -2.38
N GLN A 62 -20.07 -19.49 -1.19
CA GLN A 62 -20.89 -20.70 -1.03
C GLN A 62 -22.31 -20.54 -1.57
N ARG A 63 -22.86 -19.32 -1.61
CA ARG A 63 -24.17 -19.01 -2.21
C ARG A 63 -24.08 -18.75 -3.71
N HIS A 64 -22.96 -18.17 -4.17
CA HIS A 64 -22.76 -17.72 -5.54
C HIS A 64 -21.44 -18.25 -6.14
N PRO A 65 -21.25 -19.58 -6.25
CA PRO A 65 -19.95 -20.20 -6.60
C PRO A 65 -19.48 -19.98 -8.05
N ASN A 66 -20.29 -19.30 -8.87
CA ASN A 66 -19.97 -18.96 -10.26
C ASN A 66 -19.71 -17.45 -10.45
N ASP A 67 -19.63 -16.68 -9.35
CA ASP A 67 -19.32 -15.24 -9.39
C ASP A 67 -17.81 -14.99 -9.28
N PRO A 68 -17.14 -14.44 -10.31
CA PRO A 68 -15.71 -14.17 -10.27
C PRO A 68 -15.34 -13.03 -9.29
N GLU A 69 -16.25 -12.12 -8.96
CA GLU A 69 -15.94 -10.99 -8.06
C GLU A 69 -15.67 -11.50 -6.63
N LEU A 70 -16.40 -12.51 -6.16
CA LEU A 70 -16.19 -13.12 -4.84
C LEU A 70 -14.84 -13.85 -4.72
N TYR A 71 -14.35 -14.44 -5.81
CA TYR A 71 -12.98 -14.98 -5.87
C TYR A 71 -11.93 -13.87 -5.79
N ASN A 72 -12.17 -12.72 -6.43
CA ASN A 72 -11.31 -11.55 -6.28
C ASN A 72 -11.32 -10.99 -4.86
N HIS A 73 -12.48 -10.93 -4.19
CA HIS A 73 -12.59 -10.45 -2.80
C HIS A 73 -11.76 -11.32 -1.83
N LEU A 74 -11.81 -12.65 -1.99
CA LEU A 74 -10.98 -13.58 -1.21
C LEU A 74 -9.47 -13.44 -1.49
N ALA A 75 -9.10 -13.26 -2.75
CA ALA A 75 -7.70 -13.02 -3.14
C ALA A 75 -7.19 -11.66 -2.62
N GLN A 76 -8.02 -10.62 -2.66
CA GLN A 76 -7.74 -9.29 -2.12
C GLN A 76 -7.59 -9.34 -0.60
N ALA A 77 -8.55 -9.92 0.12
CA ALA A 77 -8.51 -10.05 1.58
C ALA A 77 -7.25 -10.79 2.06
N LEU A 78 -6.88 -11.89 1.41
CA LEU A 78 -5.67 -12.65 1.72
C LEU A 78 -4.39 -11.83 1.46
N LEU A 79 -4.26 -11.20 0.28
CA LEU A 79 -3.07 -10.40 -0.05
C LEU A 79 -2.92 -9.20 0.89
N TYR A 80 -4.02 -8.54 1.24
CA TYR A 80 -4.03 -7.43 2.19
C TYR A 80 -3.75 -7.85 3.63
N GLN A 81 -4.22 -9.01 4.07
CA GLN A 81 -3.91 -9.55 5.39
C GLN A 81 -2.40 -9.77 5.55
N GLU A 82 -1.74 -10.31 4.52
CA GLU A 82 -0.29 -10.50 4.50
C GLU A 82 0.47 -9.17 4.37
N MET A 83 -0.05 -8.22 3.58
CA MET A 83 0.48 -6.84 3.57
C MET A 83 0.38 -6.18 4.96
N PHE A 84 -0.72 -6.35 5.68
CA PHE A 84 -0.92 -5.82 7.03
C PHE A 84 0.05 -6.45 8.04
N ARG A 85 0.18 -7.79 8.02
CA ARG A 85 1.12 -8.55 8.88
C ARG A 85 2.59 -8.17 8.66
N ASP A 86 2.99 -7.92 7.41
CA ASP A 86 4.36 -7.48 7.06
C ASP A 86 4.59 -5.97 7.31
N GLY A 87 3.56 -5.21 7.74
CA GLY A 87 3.61 -3.75 7.88
C GLY A 87 3.62 -2.97 6.55
N ALA A 88 3.24 -3.61 5.44
CA ALA A 88 3.35 -3.11 4.08
C ALA A 88 2.27 -2.09 3.66
N LEU A 89 1.28 -1.81 4.51
CA LEU A 89 0.21 -0.84 4.24
C LEU A 89 0.54 0.60 4.72
N GLU A 90 1.66 0.80 5.40
CA GLU A 90 2.07 2.12 5.93
C GLU A 90 2.82 2.97 4.89
N SER A 91 2.40 4.23 4.72
CA SER A 91 2.95 5.16 3.72
C SER A 91 4.36 5.65 4.07
N GLN A 92 4.87 5.46 5.30
CA GLN A 92 6.32 5.59 5.56
C GLN A 92 7.15 4.73 4.59
N LEU A 93 6.59 3.61 4.12
CA LEU A 93 7.23 2.67 3.19
C LEU A 93 7.01 3.00 1.71
N VAL A 94 6.30 4.09 1.37
CA VAL A 94 6.27 4.65 0.00
C VAL A 94 7.07 5.96 -0.12
N THR A 95 7.35 6.63 1.00
CA THR A 95 8.19 7.83 1.08
C THR A 95 9.67 7.50 1.07
N GLY A 96 10.20 7.17 -0.10
CA GLY A 96 11.63 6.96 -0.30
C GLY A 96 12.01 6.89 -1.78
N SER A 97 13.30 6.71 -2.06
CA SER A 97 13.78 6.63 -3.44
C SER A 97 13.71 5.23 -4.05
N ASN A 98 13.72 4.16 -3.23
CA ASN A 98 13.70 2.76 -3.68
C ASN A 98 12.96 1.74 -2.76
N PRO A 99 11.91 2.07 -1.96
CA PRO A 99 11.53 1.20 -0.83
C PRO A 99 11.16 -0.24 -1.23
N PHE A 100 10.24 -0.42 -2.19
CA PHE A 100 9.71 -1.73 -2.58
C PHE A 100 10.74 -2.64 -3.27
N LEU A 101 11.74 -2.06 -3.94
CA LEU A 101 12.84 -2.78 -4.58
C LEU A 101 13.80 -3.40 -3.58
N ARG A 102 13.95 -2.77 -2.41
CA ARG A 102 14.87 -3.18 -1.34
C ARG A 102 14.16 -3.88 -0.18
N ARG A 103 12.84 -3.80 -0.09
CA ARG A 103 12.05 -4.62 0.85
C ARG A 103 12.41 -6.11 0.68
N PRO A 104 12.61 -6.86 1.78
CA PRO A 104 12.58 -8.32 1.75
C PRO A 104 11.37 -8.89 1.00
N LYS A 105 11.49 -10.15 0.58
CA LYS A 105 10.39 -10.91 -0.01
C LYS A 105 9.34 -11.15 1.07
N MET A 106 8.10 -10.74 0.81
CA MET A 106 6.98 -10.93 1.75
C MET A 106 6.80 -12.42 2.08
N GLY A 107 6.65 -12.71 3.37
CA GLY A 107 6.77 -14.06 3.93
C GLY A 107 5.57 -15.00 3.75
N ILE A 108 4.75 -14.83 2.70
CA ILE A 108 3.47 -15.56 2.58
C ILE A 108 3.67 -17.07 2.60
N GLY A 109 2.95 -17.74 3.51
CA GLY A 109 2.99 -19.18 3.71
C GLY A 109 2.57 -19.97 2.47
N ALA A 110 3.16 -21.14 2.26
CA ALA A 110 2.92 -21.95 1.05
C ALA A 110 1.44 -22.32 0.83
N GLN A 111 0.68 -22.47 1.91
CA GLN A 111 -0.77 -22.69 1.87
C GLN A 111 -1.51 -21.46 1.32
N ASP A 112 -1.23 -20.26 1.82
CA ASP A 112 -1.91 -19.03 1.41
C ASP A 112 -1.47 -18.57 0.01
N LYS A 113 -0.24 -18.88 -0.39
CA LYS A 113 0.17 -18.80 -1.81
C LYS A 113 -0.68 -19.70 -2.70
N SER A 114 -0.95 -20.93 -2.27
CA SER A 114 -1.79 -21.86 -3.03
C SER A 114 -3.23 -21.36 -3.13
N ARG A 115 -3.80 -20.89 -2.01
CA ARG A 115 -5.16 -20.30 -1.94
C ARG A 115 -5.28 -19.08 -2.86
N PHE A 116 -4.37 -18.11 -2.75
CA PHE A 116 -4.35 -16.91 -3.59
C PHE A 116 -4.30 -17.26 -5.08
N ASN A 117 -3.37 -18.11 -5.50
CA ASN A 117 -3.27 -18.51 -6.90
C ASN A 117 -4.51 -19.29 -7.37
N GLY A 118 -5.13 -20.10 -6.51
CA GLY A 118 -6.38 -20.80 -6.80
C GLY A 118 -7.58 -19.86 -6.99
N TYR A 119 -7.74 -18.86 -6.12
CA TYR A 119 -8.81 -17.87 -6.25
C TYR A 119 -8.65 -17.04 -7.54
N ILE A 120 -7.44 -16.54 -7.83
CA ILE A 120 -7.16 -15.80 -9.07
C ILE A 120 -7.37 -16.68 -10.31
N ALA A 121 -6.92 -17.93 -10.30
CA ALA A 121 -7.15 -18.85 -11.42
C ALA A 121 -8.64 -19.10 -11.66
N LYS A 122 -9.45 -19.28 -10.60
CA LYS A 122 -10.89 -19.52 -10.73
C LYS A 122 -11.68 -18.28 -11.16
N SER A 123 -11.26 -17.09 -10.71
CA SER A 123 -11.78 -15.82 -11.22
C SER A 123 -11.54 -15.68 -12.73
N LEU A 124 -10.29 -15.91 -13.20
CA LEU A 124 -9.94 -15.86 -14.62
C LEU A 124 -10.65 -16.94 -15.45
N GLU A 125 -10.85 -18.14 -14.91
CA GLU A 125 -11.65 -19.20 -15.56
C GLU A 125 -13.10 -18.76 -15.77
N LEU A 126 -13.76 -18.23 -14.72
CA LEU A 126 -15.16 -17.81 -14.76
C LEU A 126 -15.38 -16.56 -15.64
N THR A 127 -14.45 -15.62 -15.63
CA THR A 127 -14.51 -14.44 -16.52
C THR A 127 -14.32 -14.82 -17.97
N GLN A 128 -13.33 -15.66 -18.31
CA GLN A 128 -13.15 -16.18 -19.67
C GLN A 128 -14.39 -16.96 -20.15
N GLU A 129 -15.01 -17.76 -19.28
CA GLU A 129 -16.28 -18.44 -19.57
C GLU A 129 -17.45 -17.48 -19.85
N ARG A 130 -17.52 -16.33 -19.15
CA ARG A 130 -18.54 -15.30 -19.38
C ARG A 130 -18.26 -14.53 -20.66
N LEU A 131 -17.00 -14.13 -20.90
CA LEU A 131 -16.57 -13.36 -22.07
C LEU A 131 -16.65 -14.15 -23.37
N ALA A 132 -16.43 -15.47 -23.34
CA ALA A 132 -16.66 -16.35 -24.48
C ALA A 132 -18.14 -16.43 -24.89
N LYS A 133 -19.07 -16.19 -23.97
CA LYS A 133 -20.53 -16.16 -24.21
C LYS A 133 -21.01 -14.75 -24.56
N ASN A 134 -20.43 -13.73 -23.95
CA ASN A 134 -20.70 -12.31 -24.19
C ASN A 134 -19.41 -11.46 -24.06
N PRO A 135 -18.74 -11.12 -25.18
CA PRO A 135 -17.54 -10.27 -25.16
C PRO A 135 -17.76 -8.81 -24.70
N ARG A 136 -18.99 -8.43 -24.33
CA ARG A 136 -19.35 -7.15 -23.70
C ARG A 136 -19.95 -7.35 -22.29
N ASP A 137 -19.70 -8.48 -21.64
CA ASP A 137 -20.04 -8.67 -20.23
C ASP A 137 -19.13 -7.79 -19.36
N LEU A 138 -19.70 -6.66 -18.94
CA LEU A 138 -18.99 -5.64 -18.18
C LEU A 138 -18.40 -6.17 -16.87
N GLN A 139 -19.16 -6.95 -16.11
CA GLN A 139 -18.70 -7.49 -14.84
C GLN A 139 -17.57 -8.50 -15.06
N ALA A 140 -17.66 -9.31 -16.12
CA ALA A 140 -16.60 -10.25 -16.44
C ALA A 140 -15.29 -9.54 -16.86
N LEU A 141 -15.36 -8.45 -17.63
CA LEU A 141 -14.18 -7.62 -17.94
C LEU A 141 -13.60 -6.95 -16.69
N TYR A 142 -14.46 -6.39 -15.83
CA TYR A 142 -14.03 -5.73 -14.59
C TYR A 142 -13.38 -6.73 -13.62
N ALA A 143 -13.98 -7.90 -13.44
CA ALA A 143 -13.43 -8.97 -12.61
C ALA A 143 -12.13 -9.56 -13.21
N GLU A 144 -11.98 -9.61 -14.54
CA GLU A 144 -10.73 -9.99 -15.22
C GLU A 144 -9.64 -8.93 -14.96
N GLY A 145 -9.98 -7.65 -15.07
CA GLY A 145 -9.12 -6.50 -14.72
C GLY A 145 -8.63 -6.56 -13.27
N VAL A 146 -9.55 -6.74 -12.32
CA VAL A 146 -9.22 -6.89 -10.89
C VAL A 146 -8.39 -8.15 -10.61
N ALA A 147 -8.69 -9.29 -11.24
CA ALA A 147 -7.94 -10.54 -11.07
C ALA A 147 -6.48 -10.39 -11.53
N HIS A 148 -6.28 -9.87 -12.75
CA HIS A 148 -4.94 -9.56 -13.25
C HIS A 148 -4.24 -8.50 -12.37
N GLY A 149 -4.97 -7.48 -11.90
CA GLY A 149 -4.41 -6.45 -11.04
C GLY A 149 -3.94 -6.97 -9.67
N LEU A 150 -4.70 -7.87 -9.04
CA LEU A 150 -4.29 -8.56 -7.82
C LEU A 150 -3.08 -9.48 -8.08
N ARG A 151 -3.07 -10.19 -9.21
CA ARG A 151 -1.95 -11.06 -9.60
C ARG A 151 -0.66 -10.26 -9.84
N ALA A 152 -0.75 -9.10 -10.48
CA ALA A 152 0.36 -8.16 -10.64
C ALA A 152 0.98 -7.74 -9.31
N ASN A 153 0.13 -7.37 -8.34
CA ASN A 153 0.55 -6.95 -7.00
C ASN A 153 1.25 -8.10 -6.25
N TYR A 154 0.70 -9.32 -6.31
CA TYR A 154 1.32 -10.53 -5.75
C TYR A 154 2.69 -10.82 -6.38
N LEU A 155 2.79 -10.82 -7.71
CA LEU A 155 4.05 -11.06 -8.42
C LEU A 155 5.11 -9.99 -8.06
N PHE A 156 4.70 -8.74 -7.88
CA PHE A 156 5.58 -7.64 -7.52
C PHE A 156 6.06 -7.68 -6.06
N LEU A 157 5.14 -7.80 -5.10
CA LEU A 157 5.42 -7.73 -3.67
C LEU A 157 6.01 -9.04 -3.14
N VAL A 158 5.40 -10.16 -3.53
CA VAL A 158 5.66 -11.50 -3.00
C VAL A 158 6.72 -12.20 -3.84
N GLU A 159 6.50 -12.42 -5.13
CA GLU A 159 7.45 -13.22 -5.91
C GLU A 159 8.72 -12.46 -6.32
N LYS A 160 8.63 -11.12 -6.45
CA LYS A 160 9.63 -10.23 -7.08
C LYS A 160 9.81 -10.52 -8.58
N ALA A 161 8.74 -11.01 -9.22
CA ALA A 161 8.65 -11.35 -10.64
C ALA A 161 8.18 -10.12 -11.44
N TRP A 162 9.06 -9.13 -11.63
CA TRP A 162 8.68 -7.81 -12.13
C TRP A 162 8.23 -7.77 -13.59
N LEU A 163 8.76 -8.66 -14.45
CA LEU A 163 8.35 -8.74 -15.86
C LEU A 163 6.96 -9.37 -16.00
N ASP A 164 6.70 -10.43 -15.24
CA ASP A 164 5.40 -11.10 -15.21
C ASP A 164 4.34 -10.16 -14.60
N SER A 165 4.68 -9.44 -13.53
CA SER A 165 3.84 -8.37 -12.96
C SER A 165 3.49 -7.28 -13.98
N LEU A 166 4.43 -6.86 -14.83
CA LEU A 166 4.18 -5.89 -15.91
C LEU A 166 3.23 -6.45 -16.99
N HIS A 167 3.33 -7.75 -17.30
CA HIS A 167 2.41 -8.40 -18.24
C HIS A 167 0.98 -8.46 -17.68
N GLU A 168 0.83 -8.82 -16.40
CA GLU A 168 -0.46 -8.78 -15.70
C GLU A 168 -1.05 -7.35 -15.66
N ILE A 169 -0.23 -6.32 -15.42
CA ILE A 169 -0.65 -4.90 -15.49
C ILE A 169 -1.24 -4.54 -16.86
N VAL A 170 -0.60 -4.99 -17.95
CA VAL A 170 -1.07 -4.72 -19.32
C VAL A 170 -2.36 -5.49 -19.62
N ALA A 171 -2.47 -6.76 -19.18
CA ALA A 171 -3.69 -7.54 -19.32
C ALA A 171 -4.87 -6.89 -18.57
N ALA A 172 -4.61 -6.48 -17.32
CA ALA A 172 -5.59 -5.78 -16.50
C ALA A 172 -6.07 -4.48 -17.16
N ARG A 173 -5.11 -3.62 -17.58
CA ARG A 173 -5.40 -2.38 -18.31
C ARG A 173 -6.24 -2.61 -19.56
N LYS A 174 -6.04 -3.71 -20.27
CA LYS A 174 -6.77 -4.02 -21.50
C LYS A 174 -8.24 -4.40 -21.23
N ALA A 175 -8.51 -5.31 -20.28
CA ALA A 175 -9.88 -5.70 -19.92
C ALA A 175 -10.68 -4.47 -19.45
N ASP A 176 -10.01 -3.64 -18.67
CA ASP A 176 -10.47 -2.33 -18.23
C ASP A 176 -10.72 -1.32 -19.37
N GLU A 177 -9.80 -1.19 -20.34
CA GLU A 177 -10.02 -0.33 -21.51
C GLU A 177 -11.16 -0.84 -22.40
N GLN A 178 -11.46 -2.13 -22.39
CA GLN A 178 -12.63 -2.70 -23.05
C GLN A 178 -13.92 -2.40 -22.25
N ALA A 179 -13.87 -2.46 -20.92
CA ALA A 179 -14.94 -1.95 -20.08
C ALA A 179 -15.14 -0.44 -20.31
N ILE A 180 -14.08 0.37 -20.55
CA ILE A 180 -14.16 1.81 -20.92
C ILE A 180 -15.02 2.03 -22.18
N GLN A 181 -15.25 0.99 -22.98
CA GLN A 181 -15.97 1.03 -24.26
C GLN A 181 -17.39 0.40 -24.19
N ILE A 182 -18.01 0.26 -22.98
CA ILE A 182 -19.28 -0.49 -22.78
C ILE A 182 -20.60 0.23 -22.32
N ASP A 183 -20.73 0.89 -21.15
CA ASP A 183 -21.93 1.67 -20.67
C ASP A 183 -21.56 3.07 -20.07
N HIS A 184 -22.35 4.11 -19.73
CA HIS A 184 -21.72 5.47 -19.63
C HIS A 184 -20.79 5.90 -18.44
N SER A 185 -20.80 5.31 -17.23
CA SER A 185 -20.21 6.04 -16.05
C SER A 185 -19.66 5.22 -14.87
N PHE A 186 -18.95 4.10 -15.08
CA PHE A 186 -18.37 3.28 -13.99
C PHE A 186 -17.03 3.87 -13.54
N VAL A 187 -17.12 5.00 -12.85
CA VAL A 187 -15.98 5.85 -12.45
C VAL A 187 -15.03 5.17 -11.46
N ASP A 188 -15.49 4.20 -10.68
CA ASP A 188 -14.64 3.27 -9.90
C ASP A 188 -13.45 2.76 -10.67
N ALA A 189 -13.75 2.46 -11.91
CA ALA A 189 -12.89 1.90 -12.86
C ALA A 189 -12.23 3.10 -13.59
N ARG A 190 -11.53 3.95 -12.85
CA ARG A 190 -10.43 4.79 -13.36
C ARG A 190 -9.19 4.65 -12.48
N LEU A 191 -9.22 3.64 -11.60
CA LEU A 191 -8.19 3.26 -10.65
C LEU A 191 -6.96 2.72 -11.38
N ILE A 192 -7.11 1.78 -12.32
CA ILE A 192 -6.00 1.17 -13.09
C ILE A 192 -5.31 2.21 -13.94
N LEU A 193 -6.11 3.01 -14.64
CA LEU A 193 -5.60 3.97 -15.60
C LEU A 193 -4.90 5.06 -14.80
N GLY A 194 -5.54 5.62 -13.78
CA GLY A 194 -4.94 6.62 -12.91
C GLY A 194 -3.64 6.19 -12.22
N ILE A 195 -3.57 4.96 -11.73
CA ILE A 195 -2.37 4.44 -11.04
C ILE A 195 -1.24 4.15 -12.04
N ASN A 196 -1.52 3.46 -13.15
CA ASN A 196 -0.52 3.22 -14.19
C ASN A 196 0.01 4.52 -14.79
N GLU A 197 -0.88 5.46 -15.10
CA GLU A 197 -0.56 6.78 -15.64
C GLU A 197 0.34 7.57 -14.69
N TYR A 198 0.04 7.56 -13.39
CA TYR A 198 0.88 8.18 -12.36
C TYR A 198 2.24 7.47 -12.18
N ILE A 199 2.28 6.13 -12.24
CA ILE A 199 3.52 5.34 -12.14
C ILE A 199 4.43 5.61 -13.33
N VAL A 200 3.93 5.46 -14.56
CA VAL A 200 4.73 5.60 -15.78
C VAL A 200 5.09 7.08 -16.01
N GLY A 201 4.18 8.01 -15.70
CA GLY A 201 4.44 9.45 -15.67
C GLY A 201 5.52 9.85 -14.66
N SER A 202 5.66 9.11 -13.55
CA SER A 202 6.73 9.30 -12.55
C SER A 202 8.12 8.84 -13.00
N LEU A 203 8.27 8.17 -14.16
CA LEU A 203 9.56 7.61 -14.56
C LEU A 203 10.54 8.67 -15.10
N SER A 204 11.84 8.33 -15.08
CA SER A 204 12.85 9.12 -15.76
C SER A 204 12.63 9.12 -17.28
N TRP A 205 13.00 10.22 -17.94
CA TRP A 205 12.61 10.53 -19.32
C TRP A 205 12.82 9.37 -20.32
N GLY A 206 13.99 8.72 -20.29
CA GLY A 206 14.33 7.59 -21.19
C GLY A 206 13.45 6.34 -21.04
N TRP A 207 12.67 6.22 -19.96
CA TRP A 207 11.72 5.11 -19.75
C TRP A 207 10.29 5.51 -20.05
N ARG A 208 9.92 6.79 -19.88
CA ARG A 208 8.69 7.33 -20.49
C ARG A 208 8.73 7.16 -22.01
N THR A 209 9.87 7.43 -22.65
CA THR A 209 10.04 7.23 -24.11
C THR A 209 10.05 5.76 -24.56
N PHE A 210 10.30 4.81 -23.64
CA PHE A 210 10.22 3.37 -23.94
C PHE A 210 8.80 2.84 -23.74
N ALA A 211 8.11 3.26 -22.68
CA ALA A 211 6.70 2.95 -22.46
C ALA A 211 5.77 3.63 -23.49
N SER A 212 6.19 4.74 -24.10
CA SER A 212 5.41 5.44 -25.14
C SER A 212 5.50 4.83 -26.54
N LEU A 213 6.17 3.68 -26.73
CA LEU A 213 6.36 3.07 -28.05
C LEU A 213 5.06 2.55 -28.69
N GLU A 214 3.98 2.42 -27.91
CA GLU A 214 2.62 2.12 -28.41
C GLU A 214 1.76 3.39 -28.66
N GLY A 215 2.37 4.59 -28.65
CA GLY A 215 1.67 5.87 -28.85
C GLY A 215 1.04 6.48 -27.59
N PHE A 216 1.35 5.93 -26.42
CA PHE A 216 0.86 6.38 -25.11
C PHE A 216 1.75 7.48 -24.53
N HIS A 217 1.18 8.58 -23.99
CA HIS A 217 1.94 9.72 -23.47
C HIS A 217 1.62 9.99 -21.99
N PRO A 218 2.16 9.16 -21.06
CA PRO A 218 1.71 9.16 -19.68
C PRO A 218 2.07 10.43 -18.89
N ASP A 219 1.04 11.14 -18.43
CA ASP A 219 1.11 12.32 -17.58
C ASP A 219 0.84 11.97 -16.11
N ARG A 220 1.87 12.17 -15.27
CA ARG A 220 1.78 12.02 -13.82
C ARG A 220 0.59 12.76 -13.21
N GLU A 221 0.24 13.93 -13.73
CA GLU A 221 -0.88 14.72 -13.22
C GLU A 221 -2.24 14.21 -13.71
N ASP A 222 -2.31 13.56 -14.87
CA ASP A 222 -3.54 12.88 -15.30
C ASP A 222 -3.85 11.67 -14.45
N GLY A 223 -2.81 10.91 -14.07
CA GLY A 223 -2.96 9.81 -13.12
C GLY A 223 -3.61 10.25 -11.80
N ILE A 224 -3.20 11.42 -11.30
CA ILE A 224 -3.80 12.07 -10.12
C ILE A 224 -5.24 12.54 -10.43
N ARG A 225 -5.50 13.18 -11.58
CA ARG A 225 -6.86 13.63 -11.98
C ARG A 225 -7.84 12.46 -12.06
N GLN A 226 -7.45 11.34 -12.67
CA GLN A 226 -8.29 10.16 -12.79
C GLN A 226 -8.62 9.57 -11.41
N LEU A 227 -7.64 9.47 -10.51
CA LEU A 227 -7.88 9.01 -9.13
C LEU A 227 -8.76 9.98 -8.32
N GLN A 228 -8.65 11.30 -8.54
CA GLN A 228 -9.58 12.27 -7.95
C GLN A 228 -11.03 12.04 -8.42
N VAL A 229 -11.23 11.65 -9.68
CA VAL A 229 -12.55 11.31 -10.21
C VAL A 229 -13.09 10.02 -9.57
N VAL A 230 -12.26 8.96 -9.41
CA VAL A 230 -12.63 7.74 -8.65
C VAL A 230 -13.05 8.08 -7.21
N ALA A 231 -12.23 8.85 -6.49
CA ALA A 231 -12.46 9.20 -5.09
C ALA A 231 -13.69 10.11 -4.86
N GLN A 232 -14.24 10.72 -5.91
CA GLN A 232 -15.41 11.60 -5.83
C GLN A 232 -16.70 10.94 -6.32
N ALA A 233 -16.64 10.15 -7.41
CA ALA A 233 -17.82 9.62 -8.09
C ALA A 233 -17.80 8.10 -8.32
N GLY A 234 -16.80 7.40 -7.82
CA GLY A 234 -16.84 5.93 -7.69
C GLY A 234 -17.86 5.47 -6.64
N ILE A 235 -18.27 4.21 -6.76
CA ILE A 235 -19.09 3.44 -5.83
C ILE A 235 -18.20 2.37 -5.15
N LEU A 236 -17.67 1.40 -5.91
CA LEU A 236 -16.80 0.31 -5.44
C LEU A 236 -15.43 0.78 -4.92
N ASN A 237 -14.67 1.53 -5.72
CA ASN A 237 -13.24 1.82 -5.51
C ASN A 237 -13.00 3.19 -4.87
N ARG A 238 -14.06 3.85 -4.38
CA ARG A 238 -13.98 5.21 -3.82
C ARG A 238 -12.95 5.29 -2.69
N TYR A 239 -12.99 4.33 -1.76
CA TYR A 239 -12.18 4.33 -0.54
C TYR A 239 -10.71 3.98 -0.84
N ASP A 240 -10.45 3.04 -1.74
CA ASP A 240 -9.11 2.74 -2.24
C ASP A 240 -8.49 3.96 -2.93
N ALA A 241 -9.24 4.66 -3.79
CA ALA A 241 -8.76 5.86 -4.44
C ALA A 241 -8.48 7.01 -3.45
N GLN A 242 -9.29 7.17 -2.39
CA GLN A 242 -8.99 8.12 -1.31
C GLN A 242 -7.67 7.76 -0.59
N ALA A 243 -7.46 6.49 -0.24
CA ALA A 243 -6.26 6.04 0.45
C ALA A 243 -4.99 6.17 -0.42
N LEU A 244 -5.09 5.80 -1.69
CA LEU A 244 -4.04 5.98 -2.69
C LEU A 244 -3.70 7.46 -2.89
N LEU A 245 -4.71 8.33 -3.05
CA LEU A 245 -4.48 9.76 -3.19
C LEU A 245 -3.77 10.35 -1.97
N ALA A 246 -4.08 9.89 -0.75
CA ALA A 246 -3.33 10.31 0.44
C ALA A 246 -1.84 9.94 0.36
N ALA A 247 -1.52 8.69 0.03
CA ALA A 247 -0.14 8.22 -0.14
C ALA A 247 0.59 8.93 -1.32
N ILE A 248 -0.12 9.18 -2.41
CA ILE A 248 0.37 9.91 -3.59
C ILE A 248 0.66 11.37 -3.24
N TYR A 249 -0.27 12.07 -2.60
CA TYR A 249 -0.08 13.45 -2.16
C TYR A 249 1.05 13.56 -1.14
N ARG A 250 1.25 12.56 -0.27
CA ARG A 250 2.43 12.52 0.62
C ARG A 250 3.73 12.45 -0.19
N ARG A 251 3.84 11.50 -1.12
CA ARG A 251 5.01 11.36 -2.04
C ARG A 251 5.27 12.64 -2.84
N GLU A 252 4.21 13.32 -3.25
CA GLU A 252 4.21 14.59 -3.99
C GLU A 252 4.39 15.84 -3.10
N ARG A 253 4.74 15.67 -1.82
CA ARG A 253 4.96 16.75 -0.83
C ARG A 253 3.78 17.70 -0.66
N GLN A 254 2.57 17.16 -0.80
CA GLN A 254 1.29 17.85 -0.64
C GLN A 254 0.45 17.27 0.53
N PRO A 255 0.99 17.07 1.75
CA PRO A 255 0.24 16.46 2.86
C PRO A 255 -1.06 17.21 3.23
N ARG A 256 -1.16 18.51 2.92
CA ARG A 256 -2.42 19.28 3.05
C ARG A 256 -3.59 18.71 2.23
N ARG A 257 -3.32 18.01 1.12
CA ARG A 257 -4.34 17.34 0.28
C ARG A 257 -4.65 15.91 0.76
N ALA A 258 -3.71 15.26 1.43
CA ALA A 258 -3.88 13.92 1.99
C ALA A 258 -4.75 13.93 3.26
N LEU A 259 -4.48 14.87 4.18
CA LEU A 259 -5.11 14.96 5.49
C LEU A 259 -6.66 14.86 5.48
N PRO A 260 -7.43 15.62 4.66
CA PRO A 260 -8.88 15.51 4.66
C PRO A 260 -9.41 14.17 4.12
N LEU A 261 -8.64 13.47 3.26
CA LEU A 261 -9.01 12.13 2.79
C LEU A 261 -8.82 11.10 3.91
N LEU A 262 -7.70 11.19 4.63
CA LEU A 262 -7.40 10.33 5.78
C LEU A 262 -8.42 10.53 6.91
N GLN A 263 -8.95 11.74 7.09
CA GLN A 263 -9.97 12.06 8.09
C GLN A 263 -11.34 11.47 7.75
N ASP A 264 -11.79 11.56 6.49
CA ASP A 264 -13.02 10.90 6.03
C ASP A 264 -12.89 9.36 6.16
N LEU A 265 -11.73 8.79 5.80
CA LEU A 265 -11.43 7.37 5.98
C LEU A 265 -11.39 6.95 7.46
N ALA A 266 -10.72 7.72 8.33
CA ALA A 266 -10.66 7.46 9.78
C ALA A 266 -12.01 7.65 10.49
N GLN A 267 -12.95 8.38 9.89
CA GLN A 267 -14.33 8.50 10.35
C GLN A 267 -15.21 7.32 9.88
N ARG A 268 -15.08 6.90 8.61
CA ARG A 268 -15.82 5.75 8.03
C ARG A 268 -15.36 4.40 8.58
N PHE A 269 -14.06 4.25 8.79
CA PHE A 269 -13.40 3.02 9.22
C PHE A 269 -12.68 3.27 10.56
N PRO A 270 -13.42 3.58 11.64
CA PRO A 270 -12.82 4.08 12.88
C PRO A 270 -11.90 3.08 13.57
N ARG A 271 -12.03 1.78 13.27
CA ARG A 271 -11.23 0.69 13.82
C ARG A 271 -9.91 0.49 13.05
N ASN A 272 -9.81 1.04 11.83
CA ASN A 272 -8.56 1.11 11.10
C ASN A 272 -7.63 2.17 11.75
N TYR A 273 -6.67 1.72 12.55
CA TYR A 273 -5.70 2.62 13.17
C TYR A 273 -4.69 3.21 12.17
N LEU A 274 -4.50 2.61 10.99
CA LEU A 274 -3.52 3.09 10.00
C LEU A 274 -3.89 4.47 9.46
N PHE A 275 -5.18 4.78 9.24
CA PHE A 275 -5.57 6.11 8.78
C PHE A 275 -5.19 7.21 9.80
N ARG A 276 -5.24 6.92 11.10
CA ARG A 276 -4.77 7.85 12.15
C ARG A 276 -3.24 7.88 12.27
N PHE A 277 -2.54 6.78 11.97
CA PHE A 277 -1.08 6.80 11.84
C PHE A 277 -0.66 7.73 10.70
N GLU A 278 -1.33 7.65 9.55
CA GLU A 278 -1.05 8.55 8.43
C GLU A 278 -1.47 10.00 8.70
N GLU A 279 -2.50 10.26 9.52
CA GLU A 279 -2.74 11.62 10.02
C GLU A 279 -1.54 12.16 10.81
N VAL A 280 -0.99 11.40 11.76
CA VAL A 280 0.22 11.78 12.54
C VAL A 280 1.38 12.10 11.60
N GLU A 281 1.57 11.29 10.57
CA GLU A 281 2.60 11.50 9.55
C GLU A 281 2.32 12.73 8.67
N MET A 282 1.08 13.01 8.28
CA MET A 282 0.75 14.25 7.55
C MET A 282 1.01 15.49 8.41
N TYR A 283 0.61 15.47 9.69
CA TYR A 283 0.90 16.57 10.60
C TYR A 283 2.41 16.73 10.85
N SER A 284 3.17 15.63 10.90
CA SER A 284 4.64 15.64 10.94
C SER A 284 5.24 16.32 9.69
N ASP A 285 4.84 15.89 8.49
CA ASP A 285 5.30 16.45 7.20
C ASP A 285 4.87 17.92 7.01
N LEU A 286 3.87 18.40 7.77
CA LEU A 286 3.40 19.79 7.79
C LEU A 286 4.11 20.70 8.79
N GLY A 287 4.92 20.16 9.71
CA GLY A 287 5.48 20.91 10.84
C GLY A 287 4.50 21.14 12.01
N ASP A 288 3.32 20.51 11.98
CA ASP A 288 2.31 20.60 13.04
C ASP A 288 2.51 19.53 14.13
N LYS A 289 3.50 19.78 14.98
CA LYS A 289 3.81 18.93 16.15
C LYS A 289 2.60 18.76 17.08
N GLN A 290 1.73 19.77 17.18
CA GLN A 290 0.63 19.80 18.14
C GLN A 290 -0.48 18.84 17.72
N ASN A 291 -0.93 18.86 16.46
CA ASN A 291 -1.93 17.91 15.98
C ASN A 291 -1.36 16.49 15.85
N ALA A 292 -0.08 16.32 15.48
CA ALA A 292 0.57 15.01 15.48
C ALA A 292 0.55 14.36 16.87
N LEU A 293 0.87 15.12 17.93
CA LEU A 293 0.78 14.65 19.31
C LEU A 293 -0.67 14.46 19.80
N ARG A 294 -1.64 15.25 19.31
CA ARG A 294 -3.07 15.06 19.61
C ARG A 294 -3.56 13.71 19.08
N VAL A 295 -3.33 13.39 17.80
CA VAL A 295 -3.78 12.13 17.21
C VAL A 295 -3.07 10.92 17.84
N LEU A 296 -1.79 11.05 18.23
CA LEU A 296 -1.10 10.03 19.04
C LEU A 296 -1.78 9.79 20.40
N ALA A 297 -2.24 10.84 21.08
CA ALA A 297 -2.97 10.71 22.34
C ALA A 297 -4.35 10.05 22.16
N GLU A 298 -5.03 10.31 21.04
CA GLU A 298 -6.30 9.67 20.67
C GLU A 298 -6.11 8.18 20.36
N ILE A 299 -5.07 7.80 19.60
CA ILE A 299 -4.67 6.40 19.37
C ILE A 299 -4.41 5.67 20.69
N GLU A 300 -3.63 6.28 21.59
CA GLU A 300 -3.27 5.69 22.87
C GLU A 300 -4.47 5.56 23.83
N ALA A 301 -5.39 6.52 23.80
CA ALA A 301 -6.66 6.43 24.54
C ALA A 301 -7.54 5.29 24.02
N LEU A 302 -7.69 5.15 22.69
CA LEU A 302 -8.45 4.08 22.06
C LEU A 302 -7.86 2.70 22.39
N ARG A 303 -6.52 2.56 22.37
CA ARG A 303 -5.79 1.35 22.78
C ARG A 303 -6.04 1.00 24.25
N ARG A 304 -5.87 1.96 25.17
CA ARG A 304 -6.10 1.75 26.62
C ARG A 304 -7.55 1.41 26.95
N ALA A 305 -8.51 1.91 26.19
CA ALA A 305 -9.92 1.57 26.32
C ALA A 305 -10.27 0.17 25.73
N GLY A 306 -9.32 -0.53 25.10
CA GLY A 306 -9.56 -1.81 24.44
C GLY A 306 -10.48 -1.70 23.21
N SER A 307 -10.50 -0.53 22.57
CA SER A 307 -11.44 -0.22 21.48
C SER A 307 -11.29 -1.20 20.30
N PRO A 308 -12.38 -1.55 19.59
CA PRO A 308 -12.30 -2.40 18.40
C PRO A 308 -11.27 -1.88 17.38
N GLY A 309 -10.40 -2.76 16.90
CA GLY A 309 -9.24 -2.43 16.04
C GLY A 309 -7.99 -1.94 16.78
N TYR A 310 -8.09 -1.44 18.02
CA TYR A 310 -6.96 -0.96 18.83
C TYR A 310 -6.54 -1.94 19.93
N SER A 311 -7.38 -2.91 20.30
CA SER A 311 -7.06 -3.92 21.31
C SER A 311 -5.88 -4.84 20.93
N THR A 312 -5.57 -4.97 19.64
CA THR A 312 -4.43 -5.73 19.10
C THR A 312 -3.23 -4.85 18.72
N LEU A 313 -3.34 -3.52 18.86
CA LEU A 313 -2.26 -2.60 18.56
C LEU A 313 -1.21 -2.61 19.69
N SER A 314 0.02 -3.04 19.37
CA SER A 314 1.10 -3.08 20.35
C SER A 314 1.48 -1.67 20.85
N GLU A 315 1.79 -1.57 22.14
CA GLU A 315 2.17 -0.30 22.75
C GLU A 315 3.48 0.22 22.15
N GLU A 316 4.39 -0.71 21.89
CA GLU A 316 5.72 -0.51 21.32
C GLU A 316 5.64 0.13 19.93
N LYS A 317 4.59 -0.15 19.15
CA LYS A 317 4.36 0.47 17.84
C LYS A 317 3.87 1.92 17.94
N VAL A 318 3.01 2.20 18.92
CA VAL A 318 2.60 3.58 19.25
C VAL A 318 3.77 4.39 19.84
N GLN A 319 4.57 3.77 20.71
CA GLN A 319 5.82 4.34 21.23
C GLN A 319 6.83 4.62 20.10
N TYR A 320 7.00 3.70 19.13
CA TYR A 320 7.84 3.96 17.96
C TYR A 320 7.37 5.16 17.14
N LEU A 321 6.07 5.24 16.80
CA LEU A 321 5.53 6.34 16.01
C LEU A 321 5.77 7.70 16.71
N LYS A 322 5.50 7.76 18.03
CA LYS A 322 5.83 8.90 18.89
C LYS A 322 7.33 9.23 18.88
N ALA A 323 8.20 8.22 18.96
CA ALA A 323 9.65 8.44 18.99
C ALA A 323 10.24 8.89 17.64
N ASN A 324 9.71 8.38 16.51
CA ASN A 324 10.06 8.84 15.17
C ASN A 324 9.60 10.30 14.95
N LEU A 325 8.40 10.66 15.42
CA LEU A 325 7.93 12.05 15.43
C LEU A 325 8.88 12.95 16.24
N LEU A 326 9.14 12.61 17.51
CA LEU A 326 10.03 13.34 18.40
C LEU A 326 11.47 13.44 17.85
N PHE A 327 11.96 12.40 17.18
CA PHE A 327 13.21 12.46 16.43
C PHE A 327 13.18 13.58 15.39
N TRP A 328 12.20 13.61 14.48
CA TRP A 328 12.18 14.63 13.42
C TRP A 328 12.12 16.06 13.98
N TYR A 329 11.32 16.31 15.03
CA TYR A 329 11.27 17.61 15.72
C TYR A 329 12.53 17.95 16.55
N GLY A 330 13.44 17.00 16.77
CA GLY A 330 14.71 17.21 17.46
C GLY A 330 14.66 17.01 18.98
N ASP A 331 13.58 16.43 19.52
CA ASP A 331 13.44 16.05 20.93
C ASP A 331 14.23 14.75 21.22
N LEU A 332 15.54 14.78 20.99
CA LEU A 332 16.39 13.58 20.95
C LEU A 332 16.36 12.77 22.26
N GLY A 333 16.36 13.42 23.43
CA GLY A 333 16.34 12.74 24.74
C GLY A 333 15.06 11.93 25.00
N PRO A 334 13.86 12.52 24.82
CA PRO A 334 12.60 11.77 24.81
C PRO A 334 12.57 10.65 23.77
N ALA A 335 12.94 10.94 22.51
CA ALA A 335 12.98 9.94 21.44
C ALA A 335 13.92 8.76 21.76
N LEU A 336 15.09 9.02 22.36
CA LEU A 336 16.04 8.00 22.79
C LEU A 336 15.49 7.11 23.91
N THR A 337 14.76 7.71 24.86
CA THR A 337 14.14 7.00 25.98
C THR A 337 13.05 6.04 25.49
N ASP A 338 12.22 6.50 24.55
CA ASP A 338 11.19 5.66 23.91
C ASP A 338 11.84 4.55 23.05
N LEU A 339 12.75 4.91 22.13
CA LEU A 339 13.36 3.95 21.18
C LEU A 339 14.11 2.82 21.87
N LYS A 340 14.80 3.07 22.99
CA LYS A 340 15.41 2.00 23.79
C LYS A 340 14.40 0.94 24.23
N GLN A 341 13.23 1.35 24.73
CA GLN A 341 12.18 0.44 25.17
C GLN A 341 11.58 -0.33 23.99
N VAL A 342 11.31 0.36 22.87
CA VAL A 342 10.85 -0.25 21.62
C VAL A 342 11.83 -1.33 21.13
N THR A 343 13.14 -1.01 21.06
CA THR A 343 14.16 -1.96 20.57
C THR A 343 14.38 -3.18 21.46
N GLN A 344 14.12 -3.09 22.77
CA GLN A 344 14.14 -4.25 23.69
C GLN A 344 13.03 -5.27 23.39
N LYS A 345 12.00 -4.88 22.64
CA LYS A 345 10.86 -5.69 22.22
C LYS A 345 10.75 -5.81 20.70
N ALA A 346 11.86 -5.64 19.97
CA ALA A 346 11.87 -5.66 18.50
C ALA A 346 11.27 -6.95 17.90
N ASP A 347 11.41 -8.09 18.57
CA ASP A 347 10.87 -9.38 18.13
C ASP A 347 9.32 -9.48 18.27
N ALA A 348 8.68 -8.52 18.94
CA ALA A 348 7.21 -8.41 19.09
C ALA A 348 6.60 -7.33 18.18
N LEU A 349 7.40 -6.79 17.24
CA LEU A 349 7.00 -5.77 16.27
C LEU A 349 6.98 -6.36 14.85
N ASP A 350 6.22 -5.73 13.96
CA ASP A 350 6.36 -6.00 12.52
C ASP A 350 7.76 -5.60 12.02
N LEU A 351 8.17 -6.21 10.90
CA LEU A 351 9.51 -6.08 10.34
C LEU A 351 9.89 -4.63 9.99
N SER A 352 8.91 -3.79 9.64
CA SER A 352 9.10 -2.37 9.32
C SER A 352 9.40 -1.56 10.59
N THR A 353 8.50 -1.65 11.58
CA THR A 353 8.66 -0.95 12.87
C THR A 353 9.95 -1.38 13.55
N ALA A 354 10.28 -2.68 13.56
CA ALA A 354 11.49 -3.21 14.18
C ALA A 354 12.78 -2.68 13.54
N VAL A 355 12.92 -2.73 12.21
CA VAL A 355 14.16 -2.25 11.55
C VAL A 355 14.32 -0.73 11.67
N MET A 356 13.22 0.02 11.57
CA MET A 356 13.26 1.47 11.65
C MET A 356 13.49 1.98 13.07
N ALA A 357 13.05 1.26 14.11
CA ALA A 357 13.39 1.55 15.50
C ALA A 357 14.91 1.46 15.74
N TRP A 358 15.55 0.37 15.30
CA TRP A 358 17.00 0.22 15.40
C TRP A 358 17.77 1.29 14.61
N LEU A 359 17.31 1.62 13.38
CA LEU A 359 17.94 2.68 12.58
C LEU A 359 17.86 4.04 13.27
N ARG A 360 16.69 4.41 13.79
CA ARG A 360 16.50 5.69 14.50
C ARG A 360 17.28 5.76 15.81
N LEU A 361 17.39 4.65 16.55
CA LEU A 361 18.20 4.58 17.76
C LEU A 361 19.69 4.88 17.45
N GLY A 362 20.24 4.26 16.40
CA GLY A 362 21.61 4.54 15.94
C GLY A 362 21.79 5.99 15.48
N GLN A 363 20.81 6.52 14.72
CA GLN A 363 20.83 7.91 14.25
C GLN A 363 20.77 8.93 15.40
N ILE A 364 20.12 8.63 16.53
CA ILE A 364 20.19 9.49 17.72
C ILE A 364 21.55 9.39 18.40
N TYR A 365 22.09 8.19 18.59
CA TYR A 365 23.41 8.03 19.20
C TYR A 365 24.50 8.78 18.44
N ASP A 366 24.49 8.78 17.10
CA ASP A 366 25.42 9.58 16.30
C ASP A 366 25.24 11.09 16.50
N LEU A 367 23.99 11.58 16.64
CA LEU A 367 23.71 12.99 16.93
C LEU A 367 24.12 13.39 18.35
N GLU A 368 24.12 12.47 19.31
CA GLU A 368 24.71 12.64 20.65
C GLU A 368 26.26 12.48 20.65
N GLY A 369 26.88 12.18 19.50
CA GLY A 369 28.33 11.92 19.39
C GLY A 369 28.78 10.54 19.88
N ARG A 370 27.83 9.66 20.22
CA ARG A 370 28.02 8.32 20.81
C ARG A 370 28.13 7.24 19.73
N HIS A 371 29.04 7.45 18.78
CA HIS A 371 29.14 6.62 17.58
C HIS A 371 29.37 5.11 17.86
N ARG A 372 29.97 4.74 19.01
CA ARG A 372 30.13 3.32 19.41
C ARG A 372 28.77 2.65 19.63
N ASP A 373 27.92 3.27 20.43
CA ASP A 373 26.55 2.85 20.71
C ASP A 373 25.70 2.84 19.42
N ALA A 374 25.95 3.80 18.51
CA ALA A 374 25.31 3.86 17.20
C ALA A 374 25.64 2.64 16.32
N VAL A 375 26.91 2.24 16.26
CA VAL A 375 27.37 1.06 15.51
C VAL A 375 26.69 -0.24 15.98
N GLU A 376 26.35 -0.35 17.26
CA GLU A 376 25.61 -1.51 17.79
C GLU A 376 24.16 -1.52 17.29
N ALA A 377 23.44 -0.39 17.39
CA ALA A 377 22.09 -0.26 16.84
C ALA A 377 22.03 -0.43 15.31
N TYR A 378 23.06 0.01 14.58
CA TYR A 378 23.18 -0.23 13.13
C TYR A 378 23.45 -1.70 12.78
N ARG A 379 24.20 -2.44 13.59
CA ARG A 379 24.36 -3.90 13.40
C ARG A 379 23.04 -4.63 13.62
N GLU A 380 22.26 -4.24 14.62
CA GLU A 380 20.92 -4.79 14.83
C GLU A 380 19.97 -4.42 13.68
N THR A 381 20.00 -3.18 13.18
CA THR A 381 19.29 -2.78 11.94
C THR A 381 19.61 -3.72 10.77
N MET A 382 20.90 -4.03 10.56
CA MET A 382 21.37 -4.94 9.52
C MET A 382 21.02 -6.42 9.79
N LYS A 383 20.78 -6.81 11.05
CA LYS A 383 20.38 -8.17 11.46
C LYS A 383 18.88 -8.39 11.32
N THR A 384 18.06 -7.41 11.71
CA THR A 384 16.59 -7.46 11.59
C THR A 384 16.12 -7.59 10.15
N ALA A 385 16.64 -6.76 9.22
CA ALA A 385 16.25 -6.85 7.80
C ALA A 385 17.45 -6.68 6.85
N PRO A 386 18.30 -7.72 6.67
CA PRO A 386 19.62 -7.62 6.01
C PRO A 386 19.64 -7.18 4.54
N LYS A 387 18.48 -7.08 3.88
CA LYS A 387 18.34 -6.66 2.47
C LYS A 387 17.70 -5.28 2.29
N SER A 388 17.20 -4.70 3.39
CA SER A 388 16.43 -3.46 3.40
C SER A 388 17.23 -2.20 3.03
N GLU A 389 16.54 -1.14 2.63
CA GLU A 389 17.16 0.19 2.43
C GLU A 389 17.76 0.71 3.76
N ALA A 390 17.08 0.46 4.89
CA ALA A 390 17.57 0.77 6.23
C ALA A 390 18.89 0.04 6.59
N ALA A 391 19.06 -1.21 6.17
CA ALA A 391 20.30 -1.97 6.40
C ALA A 391 21.47 -1.46 5.55
N GLU A 392 21.24 -1.05 4.30
CA GLU A 392 22.28 -0.41 3.47
C GLU A 392 22.62 1.01 3.95
N GLU A 393 21.64 1.76 4.50
CA GLU A 393 21.89 3.02 5.22
C GLU A 393 22.76 2.80 6.47
N ALA A 394 22.34 1.90 7.36
CA ALA A 394 23.05 1.55 8.59
C ALA A 394 24.51 1.09 8.34
N LYS A 395 24.72 0.27 7.31
CA LYS A 395 26.03 -0.15 6.81
C LYS A 395 26.91 1.02 6.37
N GLY A 396 26.32 2.06 5.77
CA GLY A 396 26.99 3.33 5.50
C GLY A 396 27.38 4.04 6.80
N TYR A 397 26.41 4.19 7.72
CA TYR A 397 26.61 4.92 8.97
C TYR A 397 27.65 4.28 9.91
N ILE A 398 27.82 2.95 9.89
CA ILE A 398 28.92 2.24 10.61
C ILE A 398 30.31 2.75 10.20
N SER A 399 30.47 3.29 8.98
CA SER A 399 31.75 3.84 8.49
C SER A 399 31.84 5.37 8.59
N SER A 400 30.72 6.06 8.77
CA SER A 400 30.64 7.52 8.79
C SER A 400 29.42 7.97 9.59
N PRO A 401 29.59 8.55 10.81
CA PRO A 401 28.48 8.87 11.71
C PRO A 401 27.37 9.65 11.01
N TYR A 402 26.12 9.25 11.24
CA TYR A 402 24.95 9.94 10.74
C TYR A 402 24.96 11.42 11.12
N ARG A 403 24.61 12.28 10.16
CA ARG A 403 24.41 13.71 10.36
C ARG A 403 23.13 14.11 9.65
N ARG A 404 22.29 14.92 10.33
CA ARG A 404 21.20 15.60 9.64
C ARG A 404 21.79 16.47 8.55
N LYS A 405 21.29 16.32 7.33
CA LYS A 405 21.51 17.32 6.27
C LYS A 405 20.92 18.63 6.81
N ARG A 406 21.71 19.71 6.82
CA ARG A 406 21.13 21.04 7.06
C ARG A 406 20.16 21.30 5.92
N ASN A 407 18.91 21.64 6.24
CA ASN A 407 18.02 22.25 5.27
C ASN A 407 18.70 23.55 4.83
N ALA A 408 18.78 23.76 3.51
CA ALA A 408 19.34 24.93 2.86
C ALA A 408 18.22 25.83 2.36
#